data_AF-A0A3D2DK31-F1
#
_entry.id   AF-A0A3D2DK31-F1
#
_cell.length_a   1.000
_cell.length_b   1.000
_cell.length_c   1.000
_cell.angle_alpha   90.00
_cell.angle_beta   90.00
_cell.angle_gamma   90.00
#
_symmetry.space_group_name_H-M   'P 1'
#
loop_
_entity.id
_entity.type
_entity.pdbx_description
1 polymer ?
#
loop_
_entity_poly.entity_id
_entity_poly.type
_entity_poly.pdbx_seq_one_letter_code
_entity_poly.pdbx_strand_id
1 'polypeptide(L)' 'LMGVGTPANILEAVDRGIDFFDCVYPSRNGRHGHVYTKLGKINLFNAKYEKDTAPIEEGCQ' A
#
# COMPACT_ATOMS: atom_id res chain seq x y z
N LEU A 1 4.95 15.42 -6.99
CA LEU A 1 5.14 15.54 -5.53
C LEU A 1 6.10 14.45 -5.06
N MET A 2 7.32 14.81 -4.69
CA MET A 2 8.35 13.87 -4.24
C MET A 2 8.22 13.62 -2.73
N GLY A 3 8.33 12.37 -2.30
CA GLY A 3 8.29 12.00 -0.89
C GLY A 3 6.89 11.75 -0.32
N VAL A 4 5.85 11.67 -1.17
CA VAL A 4 4.47 11.37 -0.76
C VAL A 4 4.03 10.05 -1.36
N GLY A 5 3.54 9.13 -0.52
CA GLY A 5 3.24 7.76 -0.96
C GLY A 5 2.13 7.03 -0.22
N THR A 6 1.43 7.68 0.72
CA THR A 6 0.20 7.10 1.28
C THR A 6 -0.94 7.23 0.26
N PRO A 7 -1.80 6.21 0.09
CA PRO A 7 -2.89 6.27 -0.89
C PRO A 7 -3.79 7.50 -0.73
N ALA A 8 -4.14 7.88 0.50
CA ALA A 8 -4.96 9.05 0.78
C ALA A 8 -4.30 10.37 0.31
N ASN A 9 -2.99 10.54 0.53
CA ASN A 9 -2.29 11.75 0.12
C ASN A 9 -2.09 11.81 -1.39
N ILE A 10 -1.96 10.66 -2.06
CA ILE A 10 -1.90 10.61 -3.52
C ILE A 10 -3.23 11.10 -4.09
N LEU A 11 -4.37 10.61 -3.57
CA LEU A 11 -5.70 11.06 -4.00
C LEU A 11 -5.89 12.56 -3.80
N GLU A 12 -5.54 13.08 -2.62
CA GLU A 12 -5.63 14.51 -2.33
C GLU A 12 -4.73 15.34 -3.26
N ALA A 13 -3.51 14.88 -3.53
CA ALA A 13 -2.58 15.59 -4.38
C ALA A 13 -3.02 15.60 -5.86
N VAL A 14 -3.65 14.51 -6.33
CA VAL A 14 -4.29 14.48 -7.66
C VAL A 14 -5.41 15.51 -7.73
N ASP A 15 -6.24 15.62 -6.69
CA ASP A 15 -7.33 16.62 -6.61
C ASP A 15 -6.78 18.07 -6.60
N ARG A 16 -5.53 18.24 -6.15
CA ARG A 16 -4.77 19.51 -6.18
C ARG A 16 -3.94 19.72 -7.45
N GLY A 17 -4.06 18.85 -8.46
CA GLY A 17 -3.41 19.00 -9.77
C GLY A 17 -1.97 18.50 -9.85
N ILE A 18 -1.59 17.52 -9.03
CA ILE A 18 -0.28 16.85 -9.12
C ILE A 18 -0.38 15.57 -9.95
N ASP A 19 0.46 15.46 -10.99
CA ASP A 19 0.42 14.32 -11.92
C ASP A 19 1.46 13.23 -11.65
N PHE A 20 2.60 13.58 -11.03
CA PHE A 20 3.71 12.65 -10.80
C PHE A 20 4.05 12.49 -9.33
N PHE A 21 4.35 11.26 -8.91
CA PHE A 21 4.66 10.88 -7.54
C PHE A 21 5.88 9.96 -7.48
N ASP A 22 6.71 10.17 -6.47
CA ASP A 22 7.77 9.22 -6.11
C ASP A 22 7.82 9.09 -4.59
N CYS A 23 7.94 7.86 -4.10
CA CYS A 23 8.08 7.57 -2.68
C CYS A 23 8.60 6.15 -2.43
N VAL A 24 9.50 6.03 -1.46
CA VAL A 24 9.97 4.72 -0.93
C VAL A 24 8.93 4.01 -0.06
N TYR A 25 7.76 4.62 0.17
CA TYR A 25 6.75 4.12 1.09
C TYR A 25 6.28 2.69 0.81
N PRO A 26 6.02 2.27 -0.45
CA PRO A 26 5.62 0.90 -0.75
C PRO A 26 6.72 -0.11 -0.41
N SER A 27 7.96 0.15 -0.83
CA SER A 27 9.09 -0.76 -0.62
C SER A 27 9.55 -0.82 0.84
N ARG A 28 9.41 0.28 1.59
CA ARG A 28 9.69 0.30 3.04
C ARG A 28 8.65 -0.51 3.81
N ASN A 29 7.36 -0.36 3.50
CA ASN A 29 6.31 -1.09 4.19
C ASN A 29 6.34 -2.59 3.89
N GLY A 30 6.61 -2.96 2.64
CA GLY A 30 6.78 -4.38 2.26
C GLY A 30 7.88 -5.07 3.08
N ARG A 31 9.01 -4.39 3.33
CA ARG A 31 10.09 -4.91 4.20
C ARG A 31 9.66 -5.16 5.64
N HIS A 32 8.64 -4.45 6.12
CA HIS A 32 8.11 -4.60 7.48
C HIS A 32 6.80 -5.41 7.51
N GLY A 33 6.48 -6.18 6.46
CA GLY A 33 5.28 -7.02 6.41
C GLY A 33 3.97 -6.25 6.32
N HIS A 34 4.02 -4.96 6.00
CA HIS A 34 2.85 -4.12 5.83
C HIS A 34 2.48 -4.03 4.35
N VAL A 35 1.31 -4.57 4.00
CA VAL A 35 0.85 -4.61 2.61
C VAL A 35 -0.47 -3.84 2.48
N TYR A 36 -0.64 -3.19 1.34
CA TYR A 36 -1.82 -2.39 1.02
C TYR A 36 -2.78 -3.20 0.17
N THR A 37 -4.05 -3.13 0.55
CA THR A 37 -5.19 -3.69 -0.20
C THR A 37 -6.21 -2.59 -0.46
N LYS A 38 -7.20 -2.82 -1.32
CA LYS A 38 -8.36 -1.93 -1.53
C LYS A 38 -9.12 -1.61 -0.24
N LEU A 39 -9.08 -2.51 0.74
CA LEU A 39 -9.73 -2.34 2.05
C LEU A 39 -8.83 -1.65 3.08
N GLY A 40 -7.60 -1.28 2.70
CA GLY A 40 -6.63 -0.61 3.55
C GLY A 40 -5.37 -1.44 3.81
N LYS A 41 -4.60 -1.02 4.82
CA LYS A 41 -3.32 -1.63 5.18
C LYS A 41 -3.52 -2.84 6.09
N ILE A 42 -2.92 -3.97 5.74
CA ILE A 42 -2.87 -5.17 6.58
C ILE A 42 -1.43 -5.45 7.04
N ASN A 43 -1.30 -6.14 8.17
CA ASN A 43 -0.03 -6.66 8.66
C ASN A 43 0.02 -8.18 8.40
N LEU A 44 0.87 -8.58 7.46
CA LEU A 44 0.99 -9.96 6.99
C LEU A 44 1.60 -10.89 8.07
N PHE A 45 2.31 -10.34 9.05
CA PHE A 45 2.86 -11.12 10.17
C PHE A 45 1.86 -11.43 11.28
N ASN A 46 0.59 -11.07 11.10
CA ASN A 46 -0.45 -11.46 12.04
C ASN A 46 -0.73 -12.98 11.92
N ALA A 47 -0.80 -13.68 13.06
CA ALA A 47 -1.04 -15.13 13.13
C ALA A 47 -2.29 -15.60 12.36
N LYS A 48 -3.30 -14.73 12.18
CA LYS A 48 -4.49 -15.04 11.39
C LYS A 48 -4.19 -15.38 9.91
N TYR A 49 -3.03 -14.96 9.38
CA TYR A 49 -2.59 -15.21 8.01
C TYR A 49 -1.59 -16.37 7.88
N GLU A 50 -1.18 -17.00 8.99
CA GLU A 50 -0.10 -18.01 8.99
C GLU A 50 -0.40 -19.23 8.10
N LYS A 51 -1.69 -19.61 8.00
CA LYS A 51 -2.16 -20.75 7.20
C LYS A 51 -2.97 -20.32 5.98
N ASP A 52 -3.03 -19.02 5.72
CA ASP A 52 -3.77 -18.49 4.59
C ASP A 52 -2.95 -18.66 3.31
N THR A 53 -3.50 -19.39 2.35
CA THR A 53 -2.88 -19.63 1.04
C THR A 53 -3.44 -18.73 -0.05
N ALA A 54 -4.41 -17.87 0.28
CA ALA A 54 -4.96 -16.91 -0.66
C ALA A 54 -3.90 -15.86 -1.05
N PRO A 55 -4.01 -15.26 -2.25
CA PRO A 55 -3.22 -14.08 -2.58
C PRO A 55 -3.55 -12.93 -1.60
N ILE A 56 -2.62 -11.99 -1.45
CA ILE A 56 -2.81 -10.80 -0.59
C ILE A 56 -4.11 -10.05 -0.96
N GLU A 57 -4.40 -9.94 -2.25
CA GLU A 57 -5.66 -9.41 -2.75
C GLU A 57 -6.05 -10.08 -4.07
N GLU A 58 -7.31 -10.49 -4.18
CA GLU A 58 -7.87 -11.02 -5.42
C GLU A 58 -7.93 -9.94 -6.52
N GLY A 59 -7.43 -10.29 -7.71
CA GLY A 59 -7.43 -9.38 -8.86
C GLY A 59 -6.36 -8.28 -8.82
N CYS A 60 -5.41 -8.33 -7.88
CA CYS A 60 -4.18 -7.53 -7.98
C CYS A 60 -3.25 -8.16 -9.03
N GLN A 61 -2.86 -7.38 -10.03
CA GLN A 61 -1.95 -7.80 -11.13
C GLN A 61 -0.57 -7.21 -10.96
#